data_AF-A0AAE1V8T7-F1
#
_entry.id   AF-A0AAE1V8T7-F1
#
_cell.length_a   1.000
_cell.length_b   1.000
_cell.length_c   1.000
_cell.angle_alpha   90.00
_cell.angle_beta   90.00
_cell.angle_gamma   90.00
#
_symmetry.space_group_name_H-M   'P 1'
#
loop_
_entity.id
_entity.type
_entity.pdbx_description
1 polymer ?
#
loop_
_entity_poly.entity_id
_entity_poly.type
_entity_poly.pdbx_seq_one_letter_code
_entity_poly.pdbx_strand_id
1 'polypeptide(L)'
;MESSSSTSQELNEVQVQQGNLPSSIRPVSRTGAPNNNMVMGKHRLAAAIAAVNQQIHIIQEELDQLDSFGEASIVCRELVSSVELIPDALLPVTRGPINVHLDRWFHGANDSRRNKRWI
;
A
#
# COMPACT_ATOMS: atom_id res chain seq x y z
N MET A 1 26.76 -28.44 49.60
CA MET A 1 26.29 -27.03 49.58
C MET A 1 27.52 -26.18 49.38
N GLU A 2 27.88 -25.96 48.12
CA GLU A 2 28.97 -25.05 47.74
C GLU A 2 28.44 -23.62 47.76
N SER A 3 29.13 -22.75 48.48
CA SER A 3 29.01 -21.30 48.32
C SER A 3 30.40 -20.75 48.04
N SER A 4 30.63 -20.40 46.78
CA SER A 4 31.79 -19.65 46.33
C SER A 4 31.68 -18.20 46.80
N SER A 5 32.78 -17.65 47.31
CA SER A 5 32.91 -16.23 47.58
C SER A 5 34.12 -15.67 46.85
N SER A 6 33.88 -14.55 46.17
CA SER A 6 34.80 -13.49 45.77
C SER A 6 36.05 -13.84 44.96
N THR A 7 36.09 -13.33 43.73
CA THR A 7 37.30 -12.67 43.25
C THR A 7 36.89 -11.50 42.35
N SER A 8 37.05 -10.30 42.89
CA SER A 8 37.07 -9.04 42.15
C SER A 8 38.52 -8.68 41.82
N GLN A 9 38.66 -7.80 40.81
CA GLN A 9 39.82 -6.95 40.51
C GLN A 9 40.99 -7.62 39.78
N GLU A 10 41.78 -6.95 38.94
CA GLU A 10 41.72 -5.73 38.12
C GLU A 10 43.14 -5.66 37.47
N LEU A 11 43.28 -4.95 36.36
CA LEU A 11 44.53 -4.42 35.79
C LEU A 11 45.49 -5.38 35.05
N ASN A 12 45.54 -5.21 33.73
CA ASN A 12 46.79 -5.04 32.97
C ASN A 12 46.39 -4.62 31.53
N GLU A 13 47.04 -3.73 30.79
CA GLU A 13 48.16 -2.81 30.96
C GLU A 13 48.13 -1.99 29.65
N VAL A 14 48.20 -0.67 29.72
CA VAL A 14 48.22 0.18 28.52
C VAL A 14 49.62 0.12 27.92
N GLN A 15 49.76 -0.40 26.71
CA GLN A 15 50.91 -0.11 25.85
C GLN A 15 50.46 0.49 24.52
N VAL A 16 50.79 1.78 24.38
CA VAL A 16 50.87 2.52 23.12
C VAL A 16 52.29 2.30 22.56
N GLN A 17 52.44 1.90 21.30
CA GLN A 17 53.49 2.46 20.43
C GLN A 17 53.20 2.26 18.93
N GLN A 18 52.78 3.37 18.32
CA GLN A 18 53.01 3.91 16.97
C GLN A 18 53.81 3.12 15.91
N GLY A 19 53.24 2.99 14.70
CA GLY A 19 53.94 2.72 13.44
C GLY A 19 53.11 3.16 12.21
N ASN A 20 53.64 4.10 11.42
CA ASN A 20 53.01 4.71 10.23
C ASN A 20 53.15 3.85 8.96
N LEU A 21 52.13 3.85 8.08
CA LEU A 21 52.20 3.92 6.60
C LEU A 21 50.78 4.08 6.00
N PRO A 22 50.51 5.03 5.07
CA PRO A 22 49.17 5.27 4.52
C PRO A 22 48.97 4.66 3.12
N SER A 23 47.88 3.93 2.90
CA SER A 23 47.37 3.63 1.56
C SER A 23 45.89 3.26 1.58
N SER A 24 45.07 4.27 1.29
CA SER A 24 43.82 4.21 0.51
C SER A 24 43.19 2.82 0.31
N ILE A 25 42.21 2.49 1.14
CA ILE A 25 41.12 1.58 0.74
C ILE A 25 39.81 2.22 1.19
N ARG A 26 39.07 2.76 0.23
CA ARG A 26 37.67 3.18 0.41
C ARG A 26 36.87 1.96 0.87
N PRO A 27 36.05 2.02 1.93
CA PRO A 27 35.07 0.97 2.14
C PRO A 27 34.02 1.07 1.04
N VAL A 28 34.14 0.14 0.09
CA VAL A 28 33.15 -0.23 -0.91
C VAL A 28 31.77 -0.26 -0.26
N SER A 29 30.82 0.48 -0.85
CA SER A 29 29.39 0.32 -0.57
C SER A 29 29.04 -1.14 -0.83
N ARG A 30 28.91 -1.92 0.24
CA ARG A 30 28.38 -3.27 0.18
C ARG A 30 26.90 -3.15 -0.17
N THR A 31 26.58 -3.25 -1.45
CA THR A 31 25.30 -3.78 -1.92
C THR A 31 25.22 -5.24 -1.48
N GLY A 32 24.86 -5.44 -0.21
CA GLY A 32 24.40 -6.72 0.29
C GLY A 32 22.93 -6.85 -0.05
N ALA A 33 22.57 -7.90 -0.78
CA ALA A 33 21.19 -8.38 -0.87
C ALA A 33 20.53 -8.38 0.52
N PRO A 34 19.21 -8.11 0.64
CA PRO A 34 18.55 -8.08 1.94
C PRO A 34 18.71 -9.46 2.59
N ASN A 35 19.58 -9.52 3.58
CA ASN A 35 19.70 -10.63 4.49
C ASN A 35 18.40 -10.69 5.29
N ASN A 36 17.44 -11.50 4.82
CA ASN A 36 16.14 -11.67 5.46
C ASN A 36 16.23 -12.23 6.90
N ASN A 37 17.44 -12.57 7.37
CA ASN A 37 17.73 -13.01 8.73
C ASN A 37 18.61 -12.00 9.50
N MET A 38 18.49 -10.70 9.22
CA MET A 38 18.99 -9.68 10.13
C MET A 38 18.13 -9.72 11.39
N VAL A 39 18.65 -10.37 12.44
CA VAL A 39 18.08 -10.46 13.81
C VAL A 39 17.17 -9.27 14.05
N MET A 40 15.86 -9.50 13.93
CA MET A 40 14.90 -8.41 14.07
C MET A 40 15.04 -7.91 15.50
N GLY A 41 15.51 -6.68 15.67
CA GLY A 41 15.59 -6.07 16.99
C GLY A 41 14.22 -6.13 17.67
N LYS A 42 14.18 -6.30 19.00
CA LYS A 42 12.95 -6.43 19.80
C LYS A 42 11.80 -5.52 19.35
N HIS A 43 12.10 -4.25 19.05
CA HIS A 43 11.10 -3.28 18.59
C HIS A 43 10.51 -3.62 17.22
N ARG A 44 11.32 -4.10 16.28
CA ARG A 44 10.86 -4.53 14.95
C ARG A 44 9.95 -5.75 15.05
N LEU A 45 10.31 -6.71 15.90
CA LEU A 45 9.45 -7.87 16.16
C LEU A 45 8.13 -7.44 16.80
N ALA A 46 8.17 -6.56 17.81
CA ALA A 46 6.96 -6.03 18.44
C ALA A 46 6.06 -5.25 17.45
N ALA A 47 6.65 -4.45 16.57
CA ALA A 47 5.92 -3.74 15.52
C ALA A 47 5.29 -4.70 14.51
N ALA A 48 6.01 -5.75 14.10
CA ALA A 48 5.47 -6.78 13.22
C ALA A 48 4.29 -7.52 13.87
N ILE A 49 4.40 -7.87 15.15
CA ILE A 49 3.30 -8.47 15.92
C ILE A 49 2.11 -7.50 16.00
N ALA A 50 2.35 -6.23 16.32
CA ALA A 50 1.29 -5.22 16.39
C ALA A 50 0.58 -5.05 15.05
N ALA A 51 1.33 -5.02 13.93
CA ALA A 51 0.77 -4.92 12.60
C ALA A 51 -0.10 -6.13 12.23
N VAL A 52 0.35 -7.35 12.57
CA VAL A 52 -0.45 -8.56 12.35
C VAL A 52 -1.70 -8.57 13.23
N ASN A 53 -1.59 -8.17 14.50
CA ASN A 53 -2.76 -8.06 15.40
C ASN A 53 -3.78 -7.03 14.89
N GLN A 54 -3.31 -5.91 14.33
CA GLN A 54 -4.18 -4.93 13.71
C GLN A 54 -4.91 -5.51 12.49
N GLN A 55 -4.22 -6.27 11.64
CA GLN A 55 -4.86 -6.95 10.51
C GLN A 55 -5.91 -7.96 10.97
N ILE A 56 -5.63 -8.74 12.02
CA ILE A 56 -6.61 -9.66 12.62
C ILE A 56 -7.85 -8.89 13.05
N HIS A 57 -7.66 -7.75 13.72
CA HIS A 57 -8.78 -6.93 14.19
C HIS A 57 -9.63 -6.37 13.04
N ILE A 58 -8.99 -5.83 12.00
CA ILE A 58 -9.69 -5.30 10.81
C ILE A 58 -10.52 -6.41 10.15
N ILE A 59 -9.92 -7.59 9.94
CA ILE A 59 -10.62 -8.71 9.30
C ILE A 59 -11.82 -9.18 10.14
N GLN A 60 -11.69 -9.17 11.48
CA GLN A 60 -12.80 -9.50 12.37
C GLN A 60 -13.93 -8.47 12.26
N GLU A 61 -13.59 -7.18 12.27
CA GLU A 61 -14.57 -6.10 12.10
C GLU A 61 -15.29 -6.17 10.74
N GLU A 62 -14.56 -6.44 9.66
CA GLU A 62 -15.14 -6.61 8.33
C GLU A 62 -16.07 -7.82 8.27
N LEU A 63 -15.73 -8.93 8.93
CA LEU A 63 -16.60 -10.11 9.02
C LEU A 63 -17.89 -9.82 9.80
N ASP A 64 -17.78 -9.12 10.93
CA ASP A 64 -18.96 -8.72 11.72
C ASP A 64 -19.90 -7.81 10.90
N GLN A 65 -19.33 -6.92 10.07
CA GLN A 65 -20.11 -6.10 9.14
C GLN A 65 -20.78 -6.95 8.04
N LEU A 66 -20.06 -7.91 7.45
CA LEU A 66 -20.61 -8.80 6.44
C LEU A 66 -21.78 -9.65 6.97
N ASP A 67 -21.73 -10.07 8.24
CA ASP A 67 -22.84 -10.81 8.89
C ASP A 67 -24.08 -9.91 9.09
N SER A 68 -23.87 -8.60 9.21
CA SER A 68 -24.96 -7.61 9.29
C SER A 68 -25.57 -7.26 7.92
N PHE A 69 -24.84 -7.50 6.83
CA PHE A 69 -25.31 -7.15 5.49
C PHE A 69 -26.34 -8.16 4.97
N GLY A 70 -27.42 -7.64 4.40
CA GLY A 70 -28.45 -8.45 3.74
C GLY A 70 -28.04 -8.94 2.35
N GLU A 71 -28.98 -9.56 1.64
CA GLU A 71 -28.74 -10.04 0.29
C GLU A 71 -28.40 -8.90 -0.69
N ALA A 72 -27.26 -9.02 -1.38
CA ALA A 72 -26.91 -8.14 -2.49
C ALA A 72 -27.98 -8.12 -3.59
N SER A 73 -28.77 -9.20 -3.73
CA SER A 73 -29.86 -9.32 -4.69
C SER A 73 -30.91 -8.20 -4.53
N ILE A 74 -31.17 -7.76 -3.29
CA ILE A 74 -32.15 -6.71 -2.97
C ILE A 74 -31.62 -5.36 -3.42
N VAL A 75 -30.41 -5.01 -2.99
CA VAL A 75 -29.75 -3.74 -3.33
C VAL A 75 -29.56 -3.60 -4.85
N CYS A 76 -29.19 -4.69 -5.54
CA CYS A 76 -29.06 -4.66 -6.99
C CYS A 76 -30.39 -4.41 -7.71
N ARG A 77 -31.50 -5.01 -7.24
CA ARG A 77 -32.83 -4.77 -7.82
C ARG A 77 -33.28 -3.32 -7.61
N GLU A 78 -33.05 -2.77 -6.42
CA GLU A 78 -33.34 -1.37 -6.11
C GLU A 78 -32.52 -0.42 -6.97
N LEU A 79 -31.21 -0.71 -7.12
CA LEU A 79 -30.32 0.08 -7.96
C LEU A 79 -30.79 0.08 -9.42
N VAL A 80 -31.08 -1.08 -10.01
CA VAL A 80 -31.59 -1.18 -11.38
C VAL A 80 -32.89 -0.39 -11.53
N SER A 81 -33.83 -0.57 -10.60
CA SER A 81 -35.09 0.17 -10.60
C SER A 81 -34.88 1.69 -10.54
N SER A 82 -33.90 2.15 -9.75
CA SER A 82 -33.57 3.58 -9.62
C SER A 82 -32.96 4.16 -10.89
N VAL A 83 -32.11 3.40 -11.57
CA VAL A 83 -31.45 3.79 -12.82
C VAL A 83 -32.44 3.82 -13.98
N GLU A 84 -33.38 2.89 -14.02
CA GLU A 84 -34.41 2.83 -15.07
C GLU A 84 -35.51 3.90 -14.92
N LEU A 85 -35.72 4.42 -13.71
CA LEU A 85 -36.76 5.41 -13.43
C LEU A 85 -36.44 6.80 -14.02
N ILE A 86 -35.17 7.18 -14.09
CA ILE A 86 -34.74 8.49 -14.59
C ILE A 86 -34.11 8.31 -15.97
N PRO A 87 -34.73 8.83 -17.04
CA PRO A 87 -34.14 8.71 -18.37
C PRO A 87 -32.89 9.59 -18.48
N ASP A 88 -31.74 8.97 -18.74
CA ASP A 88 -30.46 9.65 -18.88
C ASP A 88 -30.33 10.32 -20.26
N ALA A 89 -30.20 11.65 -20.30
CA ALA A 89 -30.10 12.43 -21.53
C ALA A 89 -28.88 12.09 -22.41
N LEU A 90 -27.87 11.40 -21.86
CA LEU A 90 -26.70 10.93 -22.60
C LEU A 90 -26.90 9.55 -23.22
N LEU A 91 -27.97 8.83 -22.85
CA LEU A 91 -28.26 7.52 -23.42
C LEU A 91 -29.07 7.64 -24.71
N PRO A 92 -28.75 6.83 -25.75
CA PRO A 92 -29.44 6.87 -27.05
C PRO A 92 -30.95 6.60 -26.97
N VAL A 93 -31.38 5.94 -25.89
CA VAL A 93 -32.78 5.55 -25.65
C VAL A 93 -33.62 6.76 -25.24
N THR A 94 -33.00 7.80 -24.69
CA THR A 94 -33.68 8.98 -24.18
C THR A 94 -33.94 9.97 -25.29
N ARG A 95 -35.18 9.97 -25.80
CA ARG A 95 -35.63 10.96 -26.79
C ARG A 95 -35.85 12.32 -26.13
N GLY A 96 -34.75 13.05 -25.92
CA GLY A 96 -34.78 14.48 -25.61
C GLY A 96 -34.88 15.33 -26.88
N PRO A 97 -35.25 16.62 -26.77
CA PRO A 97 -35.11 17.57 -27.88
C PRO A 97 -33.67 17.53 -28.39
N ILE A 98 -33.49 17.32 -29.69
CA ILE A 98 -32.16 17.32 -30.32
C ILE A 98 -31.51 18.68 -30.05
N ASN A 99 -30.54 18.71 -29.14
CA ASN A 99 -29.75 19.90 -28.91
C ASN A 99 -28.62 19.92 -29.93
N VAL A 100 -28.87 20.64 -31.04
CA VAL A 100 -27.96 20.78 -32.19
C VAL A 100 -26.55 21.26 -31.76
N HIS A 101 -26.42 21.96 -30.62
CA HIS A 101 -25.13 22.39 -30.09
C HIS A 101 -24.31 21.25 -29.47
N LEU A 102 -24.94 20.19 -28.97
CA LEU A 102 -24.28 19.01 -28.41
C LEU A 102 -23.78 18.05 -29.49
N ASP A 103 -24.41 18.02 -30.67
CA ASP A 103 -23.95 17.22 -31.81
C ASP A 103 -22.51 17.56 -32.19
N ARG A 104 -22.11 18.84 -32.08
CA ARG A 104 -20.72 19.25 -32.32
C ARG A 104 -19.71 18.60 -31.35
N TRP A 105 -20.11 18.29 -30.12
CA TRP A 105 -19.24 17.67 -29.10
C TRP A 105 -19.25 16.13 -29.17
N PHE A 106 -20.40 15.51 -29.48
CA PHE A 106 -20.57 14.05 -29.44
C PHE A 106 -20.54 13.35 -30.80
N HIS A 107 -21.00 13.99 -31.88
CA HIS A 107 -20.95 13.39 -33.23
C HIS A 107 -19.60 13.60 -33.93
N GLY A 108 -18.70 14.37 -33.31
CA GLY A 108 -17.47 14.83 -33.95
C GLY A 108 -17.79 15.77 -35.11
N ALA A 109 -16.88 16.68 -35.43
CA ALA A 109 -17.05 17.47 -36.64
C ALA A 109 -17.14 16.50 -37.84
N ASN A 110 -18.31 16.46 -38.46
CA ASN A 110 -18.63 15.78 -39.72
C ASN A 110 -17.87 16.37 -40.93
N ASP A 111 -16.76 17.06 -40.67
CA ASP A 111 -15.82 17.46 -41.70
C ASP A 111 -14.86 16.30 -41.95
N SER A 112 -15.12 15.65 -43.09
CA SER A 112 -14.31 14.83 -43.99
C SER A 112 -12.78 14.71 -43.79
N ARG A 113 -12.08 15.46 -42.95
CA ARG A 113 -10.61 15.42 -42.87
C ARG A 113 -10.09 15.56 -41.44
N ARG A 114 -9.30 14.55 -41.07
CA ARG A 114 -8.28 14.50 -40.00
C ARG A 114 -8.75 14.09 -38.60
N ASN A 115 -8.71 12.78 -38.39
CA ASN A 115 -7.70 12.13 -37.55
C ASN A 115 -7.20 12.96 -36.35
N LYS A 116 -8.07 13.17 -35.35
CA LYS A 116 -7.67 13.51 -33.98
C LYS A 116 -8.60 12.80 -33.01
N ARG A 117 -8.31 11.52 -32.79
CA ARG A 117 -8.85 10.77 -31.66
C ARG A 117 -8.24 11.37 -30.40
N TRP A 118 -9.07 11.76 -29.44
CA TRP A 118 -8.67 11.81 -28.05
C TRP A 118 -9.36 10.63 -27.36
N ILE A 119 -8.53 9.80 -26.74
CA ILE A 119 -8.89 9.09 -25.51
C ILE A 119 -8.66 10.11 -24.40
#